data_AF-A0A849FEW1-F1
#
_entry.id   AF-A0A849FEW1-F1
#
_cell.length_a   1.000
_cell.length_b   1.000
_cell.length_c   1.000
_cell.angle_alpha   90.00
_cell.angle_beta   90.00
_cell.angle_gamma   90.00
#
_symmetry.space_group_name_H-M   'P 1'
#
loop_
_entity.id
_entity.type
_entity.pdbx_description
1 polymer ?
#
loop_
_entity_poly.entity_id
_entity_poly.type
_entity_poly.pdbx_seq_one_letter_code
_entity_poly.pdbx_strand_id
1 'polypeptide(L)'
;VTLLRAAVDRGFRPSMTFHPGTQCAAPAAWASYIATCAEVARTAGVTLCRLNVGGGFAAHRNGQAPDLEAIFARISSATAAAFPDGAPALICEPGRAMVAEAFSLGTRIKALRRDGSVFLNDGIYGGLAEAPILGNTDRIVTLSPDGVPRRGSPRPHTVFGPTCDSLDRLPGEIALPSDMVEGDYVIFAGQGAYSSATATRFNGYGRIDQATVQSLD
;
A
#
# COMPACT_ATOMS: atom_id res chain seq x y z
N VAL A 1 3.82 1.73 30.88
CA VAL A 1 4.65 1.70 32.11
C VAL A 1 4.43 0.43 32.92
N THR A 2 3.25 0.18 33.50
CA THR A 2 2.98 -0.98 34.38
C THR A 2 3.32 -2.33 33.73
N LEU A 3 2.94 -2.53 32.46
CA LEU A 3 3.22 -3.77 31.73
C LEU A 3 4.73 -4.00 31.49
N LEU A 4 5.50 -2.92 31.29
CA LEU A 4 6.96 -3.04 31.09
C LEU A 4 7.65 -3.48 32.37
N ARG A 5 7.29 -2.88 33.52
CA ARG A 5 7.81 -3.28 34.83
C ARG A 5 7.45 -4.74 35.14
N ALA A 6 6.18 -5.11 34.93
CA ALA A 6 5.70 -6.46 35.14
C ALA A 6 6.40 -7.52 34.28
N ALA A 7 6.88 -7.16 33.09
CA ALA A 7 7.68 -8.03 32.23
C ALA A 7 9.09 -8.25 32.80
N VAL A 8 9.73 -7.17 33.27
CA VAL A 8 11.05 -7.22 33.93
C VAL A 8 10.98 -8.01 35.24
N ASP A 9 9.94 -7.78 36.06
CA ASP A 9 9.72 -8.50 37.33
C ASP A 9 9.56 -10.02 37.13
N ARG A 10 9.14 -10.44 35.92
CA ARG A 10 9.02 -11.84 35.53
C ARG A 10 10.28 -12.40 34.85
N GLY A 11 11.37 -11.63 34.79
CA GLY A 11 12.64 -12.03 34.19
C GLY A 11 12.71 -11.89 32.67
N PHE A 12 11.74 -11.22 32.02
CA PHE A 12 11.78 -10.99 30.57
C PHE A 12 12.56 -9.73 30.20
N ARG A 13 13.07 -9.70 28.96
CA ARG A 13 13.73 -8.52 28.36
C ARG A 13 12.72 -7.74 27.51
N PRO A 14 12.25 -6.56 27.95
CA PRO A 14 11.18 -5.85 27.26
C PRO A 14 11.65 -5.26 25.92
N SER A 15 10.74 -5.22 24.96
CA SER A 15 10.84 -4.45 23.72
C SER A 15 9.54 -3.68 23.54
N MET A 16 9.55 -2.64 22.71
CA MET A 16 8.32 -1.92 22.34
C MET A 16 8.15 -1.88 20.85
N THR A 17 6.89 -1.83 20.43
CA THR A 17 6.49 -1.69 19.04
C THR A 17 5.47 -0.57 18.90
N PHE A 18 5.48 0.10 17.75
CA PHE A 18 4.45 1.06 17.34
C PHE A 18 4.23 0.95 15.83
N HIS A 19 3.14 1.50 15.34
CA HIS A 19 2.86 1.55 13.90
C HIS A 19 2.25 2.92 13.52
N PRO A 20 2.91 3.72 12.67
CA PRO A 20 2.38 5.02 12.26
C PRO A 20 1.14 4.99 11.36
N GLY A 21 0.76 3.81 10.85
CA GLY A 21 -0.32 3.62 9.88
C GLY A 21 0.18 3.40 8.45
N THR A 22 -0.64 2.76 7.61
CA THR A 22 -0.33 2.47 6.21
C THR A 22 -0.12 3.75 5.39
N GLN A 23 0.72 3.68 4.35
CA GLN A 23 0.92 4.76 3.38
C GLN A 23 1.43 6.08 4.02
N CYS A 24 2.16 5.98 5.14
CA CYS A 24 2.75 7.13 5.81
C CYS A 24 4.03 7.57 5.10
N ALA A 25 4.04 8.79 4.57
CA ALA A 25 5.19 9.40 3.91
C ALA A 25 5.92 10.43 4.78
N ALA A 26 5.49 10.64 6.04
CA ALA A 26 6.00 11.69 6.91
C ALA A 26 7.04 11.15 7.91
N PRO A 27 8.35 11.46 7.76
CA PRO A 27 9.38 10.99 8.70
C PRO A 27 9.15 11.43 10.15
N ALA A 28 8.49 12.57 10.34
CA ALA A 28 8.18 13.12 11.66
C ALA A 28 7.26 12.20 12.50
N ALA A 29 6.41 11.39 11.85
CA ALA A 29 5.52 10.46 12.56
C ALA A 29 6.33 9.44 13.37
N TRP A 30 7.31 8.78 12.74
CA TRP A 30 8.22 7.86 13.43
C TRP A 30 8.98 8.54 14.57
N ALA A 31 9.51 9.76 14.35
CA ALA A 31 10.24 10.48 15.37
C ALA A 31 9.38 10.76 16.63
N SER A 32 8.10 11.09 16.44
CA SER A 32 7.15 11.29 17.53
C SER A 32 6.93 9.99 18.33
N TYR A 33 6.64 8.88 17.66
CA TYR A 33 6.46 7.58 18.33
C TYR A 33 7.71 7.09 19.04
N ILE A 34 8.90 7.29 18.47
CA ILE A 34 10.19 6.95 19.09
C ILE A 34 10.38 7.76 20.37
N ALA A 35 10.10 9.06 20.36
CA ALA A 35 10.18 9.90 21.55
C ALA A 35 9.20 9.44 22.64
N THR A 36 7.96 9.10 22.27
CA THR A 36 7.00 8.52 23.22
C THR A 36 7.46 7.19 23.79
N CYS A 37 8.08 6.33 22.98
CA CYS A 37 8.67 5.08 23.46
C CYS A 37 9.80 5.33 24.47
N ALA A 38 10.71 6.27 24.17
CA ALA A 38 11.76 6.64 25.11
C ALA A 38 11.18 7.16 26.44
N GLU A 39 10.15 7.99 26.39
CA GLU A 39 9.45 8.51 27.57
C GLU A 39 8.87 7.39 28.44
N VAL A 40 8.18 6.45 27.80
CA VAL A 40 7.55 5.32 28.48
C VAL A 40 8.60 4.39 29.10
N ALA A 41 9.71 4.14 28.41
CA ALA A 41 10.82 3.32 28.91
C ALA A 41 11.50 3.99 30.11
N ARG A 42 11.80 5.29 30.00
CA ARG A 42 12.40 6.11 31.07
C ARG A 42 11.51 6.15 32.30
N THR A 43 10.22 6.41 32.12
CA THR A 43 9.24 6.41 33.22
C THR A 43 9.12 5.04 33.88
N ALA A 44 9.21 3.96 33.10
CA ALA A 44 9.21 2.61 33.64
C ALA A 44 10.52 2.22 34.35
N GLY A 45 11.63 2.91 34.07
CA GLY A 45 12.96 2.56 34.58
C GLY A 45 13.51 1.28 33.92
N VAL A 46 13.18 1.05 32.65
CA VAL A 46 13.57 -0.17 31.92
C VAL A 46 14.43 0.16 30.71
N THR A 47 15.45 -0.67 30.46
CA THR A 47 16.22 -0.64 29.21
C THR A 47 15.56 -1.55 28.19
N LEU A 48 15.22 -1.02 27.02
CA LEU A 48 14.63 -1.82 25.95
C LEU A 48 15.70 -2.67 25.26
N CYS A 49 15.39 -3.95 25.01
CA CYS A 49 16.24 -4.81 24.19
C CYS A 49 16.15 -4.42 22.70
N ARG A 50 14.94 -4.12 22.24
CA ARG A 50 14.66 -3.73 20.85
C ARG A 50 13.58 -2.66 20.79
N LEU A 51 13.62 -1.86 19.73
CA LEU A 51 12.55 -0.96 19.34
C LEU A 51 12.09 -1.35 17.94
N ASN A 52 10.88 -1.88 17.85
CA ASN A 52 10.24 -2.19 16.59
C ASN A 52 9.48 -0.95 16.12
N VAL A 53 9.92 -0.36 15.01
CA VAL A 53 9.33 0.86 14.46
C VAL A 53 8.15 0.59 13.52
N GLY A 54 7.70 -0.66 13.49
CA GLY A 54 6.58 -1.15 12.71
C GLY A 54 6.78 -1.04 11.20
N GLY A 55 5.67 -1.09 10.49
CA GLY A 55 5.58 -0.81 9.06
C GLY A 55 4.99 0.55 8.77
N GLY A 56 4.26 0.64 7.66
CA GLY A 56 3.55 1.86 7.26
C GLY A 56 4.27 2.71 6.24
N PHE A 57 5.52 2.37 5.93
CA PHE A 57 6.29 2.94 4.83
C PHE A 57 5.45 2.99 3.54
N ALA A 58 5.35 4.18 2.97
CA ALA A 58 4.58 4.43 1.77
C ALA A 58 5.18 3.73 0.54
N ALA A 59 4.31 3.30 -0.38
CA ALA A 59 4.71 2.94 -1.74
C ALA A 59 4.26 4.01 -2.74
N HIS A 60 4.81 3.98 -3.94
CA HIS A 60 4.48 4.94 -5.00
C HIS A 60 3.08 4.68 -5.56
N ARG A 61 2.09 5.46 -5.11
CA ARG A 61 0.72 5.37 -5.62
C ARG A 61 0.38 6.49 -6.57
N ASN A 62 0.71 7.71 -6.19
CA ASN A 62 0.36 8.95 -6.89
C ASN A 62 1.53 9.94 -6.85
N GLY A 63 1.64 10.78 -7.86
CA GLY A 63 2.63 11.87 -7.91
C GLY A 63 4.07 11.39 -7.75
N GLN A 64 4.83 12.00 -6.85
CA GLN A 64 6.24 11.64 -6.60
C GLN A 64 6.35 10.37 -5.73
N ALA A 65 7.33 9.51 -6.06
CA ALA A 65 7.63 8.35 -5.24
C ALA A 65 8.09 8.75 -3.82
N PRO A 66 7.70 8.01 -2.77
CA PRO A 66 8.15 8.28 -1.40
C PRO A 66 9.66 8.14 -1.23
N ASP A 67 10.26 9.03 -0.45
CA ASP A 67 11.67 8.97 -0.05
C ASP A 67 11.82 8.10 1.21
N LEU A 68 12.07 6.81 1.00
CA LEU A 68 12.21 5.84 2.09
C LEU A 68 13.55 6.01 2.83
N GLU A 69 14.61 6.41 2.13
CA GLU A 69 15.90 6.70 2.75
C GLU A 69 15.81 7.82 3.79
N ALA A 70 15.09 8.91 3.48
CA ALA A 70 14.87 10.00 4.42
C ALA A 70 14.08 9.54 5.67
N ILE A 71 13.10 8.65 5.51
CA ILE A 71 12.36 8.06 6.64
C ILE A 71 13.32 7.24 7.50
N PHE A 72 14.12 6.35 6.92
CA PHE A 72 15.06 5.51 7.67
C PHE A 72 16.17 6.32 8.36
N ALA A 73 16.70 7.35 7.68
CA ALA A 73 17.65 8.28 8.28
C ALA A 73 17.04 9.04 9.47
N ARG A 74 15.76 9.44 9.37
CA ARG A 74 15.05 10.09 10.47
C ARG A 74 14.81 9.13 11.63
N ILE A 75 14.44 7.88 11.37
CA ILE A 75 14.26 6.85 12.41
C ILE A 75 15.58 6.63 13.16
N SER A 76 16.68 6.47 12.43
CA SER A 76 18.01 6.26 13.01
C SER A 76 18.41 7.44 13.91
N SER A 77 18.35 8.67 13.40
CA SER A 77 18.71 9.88 14.16
C SER A 77 17.79 10.12 15.36
N ALA A 78 16.48 9.93 15.21
CA ALA A 78 15.53 10.09 16.31
C ALA A 78 15.75 9.05 17.42
N THR A 79 16.10 7.81 17.06
CA THR A 79 16.40 6.75 18.03
C THR A 79 17.68 7.07 18.81
N ALA A 80 18.74 7.48 18.11
CA ALA A 80 19.99 7.89 18.76
C ALA A 80 19.79 9.07 19.73
N ALA A 81 18.98 10.05 19.34
CA ALA A 81 18.68 11.21 20.19
C ALA A 81 17.80 10.85 21.40
N ALA A 82 16.85 9.93 21.25
CA ALA A 82 15.90 9.58 22.30
C ALA A 82 16.47 8.56 23.31
N PHE A 83 17.52 7.82 22.95
CA PHE A 83 18.17 6.80 23.78
C PHE A 83 19.70 6.99 23.85
N PRO A 84 20.19 8.10 24.45
CA PRO A 84 21.61 8.46 24.43
C PRO A 84 22.52 7.47 25.19
N ASP A 85 22.01 6.81 26.23
CA ASP A 85 22.77 5.90 27.10
C ASP A 85 22.78 4.44 26.62
N GLY A 86 22.26 4.18 25.41
CA GLY A 86 22.18 2.83 24.85
C GLY A 86 20.96 2.66 23.96
N ALA A 87 21.10 3.02 22.68
CA ALA A 87 20.03 2.85 21.71
C ALA A 87 19.65 1.37 21.56
N PRO A 88 18.35 1.02 21.64
CA PRO A 88 17.90 -0.36 21.44
C PRO A 88 18.11 -0.77 19.97
N ALA A 89 18.28 -2.07 19.73
CA ALA A 89 18.35 -2.58 18.35
C ALA A 89 17.03 -2.30 17.61
N LEU A 90 17.13 -1.70 16.43
CA LEU A 90 15.97 -1.38 15.60
C LEU A 90 15.49 -2.62 14.82
N ILE A 91 14.17 -2.78 14.75
CA ILE A 91 13.47 -3.71 13.84
C ILE A 91 12.38 -2.90 13.12
N CYS A 92 12.03 -3.27 11.90
CA CYS A 92 10.84 -2.79 11.22
C CYS A 92 10.02 -3.95 10.62
N GLU A 93 8.76 -3.66 10.27
CA GLU A 93 7.78 -4.61 9.71
C GLU A 93 7.26 -4.11 8.35
N PRO A 94 8.14 -3.91 7.35
CA PRO A 94 7.72 -3.39 6.05
C PRO A 94 6.81 -4.39 5.32
N GLY A 95 5.67 -3.90 4.84
CA GLY A 95 4.75 -4.65 3.97
C GLY A 95 4.67 -4.01 2.60
N ARG A 96 3.75 -3.04 2.45
CA ARG A 96 3.49 -2.35 1.18
C ARG A 96 4.74 -1.83 0.48
N ALA A 97 5.61 -1.13 1.20
CA ALA A 97 6.84 -0.57 0.63
C ALA A 97 7.78 -1.64 0.02
N MET A 98 7.72 -2.89 0.46
CA MET A 98 8.52 -3.97 -0.14
C MET A 98 7.93 -4.52 -1.42
N VAL A 99 6.60 -4.66 -1.49
CA VAL A 99 5.97 -5.53 -2.50
C VAL A 99 5.07 -4.78 -3.48
N ALA A 100 4.64 -3.56 -3.18
CA ALA A 100 3.68 -2.84 -4.02
C ALA A 100 4.18 -2.69 -5.47
N GLU A 101 5.42 -2.23 -5.64
CA GLU A 101 6.03 -1.99 -6.96
C GLU A 101 6.38 -3.28 -7.72
N ALA A 102 6.36 -4.45 -7.06
CA ALA A 102 6.72 -5.71 -7.70
C ALA A 102 5.60 -6.25 -8.63
N PHE A 103 4.38 -5.70 -8.56
CA PHE A 103 3.26 -6.16 -9.36
C PHE A 103 2.47 -4.99 -9.96
N SER A 104 1.97 -5.22 -11.17
CA SER A 104 0.89 -4.45 -11.78
C SER A 104 -0.32 -5.37 -11.94
N LEU A 105 -1.51 -4.83 -11.68
CA LEU A 105 -2.76 -5.55 -11.90
C LEU A 105 -3.28 -5.23 -13.29
N GLY A 106 -3.39 -6.24 -14.16
CA GLY A 106 -4.05 -6.12 -15.45
C GLY A 106 -5.51 -6.56 -15.37
N THR A 107 -6.42 -5.65 -15.71
CA THR A 107 -7.85 -5.96 -15.85
C THR A 107 -8.26 -5.78 -17.30
N ARG A 108 -9.29 -6.49 -17.75
CA ARG A 108 -9.81 -6.42 -19.12
C ARG A 108 -11.12 -5.66 -19.15
N ILE A 109 -11.26 -4.75 -20.10
CA ILE A 109 -12.51 -4.04 -20.37
C ILE A 109 -13.53 -5.04 -20.92
N LYS A 110 -14.62 -5.24 -20.19
CA LYS A 110 -15.72 -6.15 -20.53
C LYS A 110 -16.88 -5.46 -21.20
N ALA A 111 -17.13 -4.19 -20.88
CA ALA A 111 -18.15 -3.40 -21.55
C ALA A 111 -17.81 -1.90 -21.51
N LEU A 112 -18.16 -1.20 -22.59
CA LEU A 112 -18.16 0.27 -22.67
C LEU A 112 -19.59 0.75 -22.92
N ARG A 113 -20.08 1.67 -22.09
CA ARG A 113 -21.44 2.22 -22.21
C ARG A 113 -21.42 3.63 -22.79
N ARG A 114 -22.52 4.01 -23.44
CA ARG A 114 -22.68 5.34 -24.06
C ARG A 114 -22.70 6.48 -23.05
N ASP A 115 -23.03 6.19 -21.79
CA ASP A 115 -23.00 7.14 -20.68
C ASP A 115 -21.60 7.36 -20.08
N GLY A 116 -20.57 6.70 -20.64
CA GLY A 116 -19.19 6.80 -20.16
C GLY A 116 -18.82 5.74 -19.12
N SER A 117 -19.72 4.83 -18.76
CA SER A 117 -19.41 3.73 -17.83
C SER A 117 -18.50 2.67 -18.47
N VAL A 118 -17.50 2.23 -17.71
CA VAL A 118 -16.54 1.18 -18.08
C VAL A 118 -16.67 0.03 -17.09
N PHE A 119 -16.82 -1.19 -17.58
CA PHE A 119 -16.88 -2.40 -16.75
C PHE A 119 -15.62 -3.22 -16.95
N LEU A 120 -14.89 -3.47 -15.88
CA LEU A 120 -13.70 -4.32 -15.85
C LEU A 120 -14.07 -5.75 -15.43
N ASN A 121 -13.16 -6.70 -15.66
CA ASN A 121 -13.30 -8.09 -15.19
C ASN A 121 -12.77 -8.32 -13.77
N ASP A 122 -12.35 -7.26 -13.08
CA ASP A 122 -11.94 -7.25 -11.68
C ASP A 122 -12.35 -5.91 -11.05
N GLY A 123 -12.47 -5.88 -9.73
CA GLY A 123 -13.08 -4.76 -9.00
C GLY A 123 -12.69 -4.73 -7.53
N ILE A 124 -13.50 -4.06 -6.72
CA ILE A 124 -13.20 -3.86 -5.28
C ILE A 124 -13.34 -5.14 -4.46
N TYR A 125 -14.01 -6.16 -5.01
CA TYR A 125 -14.08 -7.48 -4.39
C TYR A 125 -12.89 -8.38 -4.75
N GLY A 126 -12.02 -7.93 -5.67
CA GLY A 126 -10.80 -8.60 -6.09
C GLY A 126 -9.57 -7.72 -5.91
N GLY A 127 -8.76 -7.55 -6.95
CA GLY A 127 -7.44 -6.92 -6.85
C GLY A 127 -7.45 -5.42 -6.53
N LEU A 128 -8.62 -4.76 -6.60
CA LEU A 128 -8.77 -3.31 -6.36
C LEU A 128 -9.45 -3.00 -5.01
N ALA A 129 -9.44 -3.94 -4.08
CA ALA A 129 -10.13 -3.83 -2.78
C ALA A 129 -9.73 -2.61 -1.94
N GLU A 130 -8.51 -2.10 -2.10
CA GLU A 130 -8.07 -0.90 -1.37
C GLU A 130 -8.48 0.43 -2.01
N ALA A 131 -8.97 0.41 -3.26
CA ALA A 131 -9.30 1.66 -3.96
C ALA A 131 -10.32 2.52 -3.19
N PRO A 132 -11.40 1.97 -2.59
CA PRO A 132 -12.33 2.77 -1.77
C PRO A 132 -11.71 3.38 -0.51
N ILE A 133 -10.60 2.83 0.00
CA ILE A 133 -9.96 3.24 1.25
C ILE A 133 -8.82 4.22 1.00
N LEU A 134 -7.97 3.93 0.02
CA LEU A 134 -6.73 4.68 -0.28
C LEU A 134 -6.85 5.59 -1.52
N GLY A 135 -7.98 5.53 -2.22
CA GLY A 135 -8.14 6.14 -3.54
C GLY A 135 -7.46 5.36 -4.65
N ASN A 136 -7.78 5.75 -5.89
CA ASN A 136 -7.16 5.19 -7.08
C ASN A 136 -5.69 5.61 -7.19
N THR A 137 -4.89 4.78 -7.86
CA THR A 137 -3.56 5.19 -8.36
C THR A 137 -3.74 6.03 -9.62
N ASP A 138 -2.87 7.01 -9.85
CA ASP A 138 -2.75 7.74 -11.11
C ASP A 138 -1.86 7.02 -12.15
N ARG A 139 -1.22 5.91 -11.75
CA ARG A 139 -0.29 5.13 -12.56
C ARG A 139 -1.04 4.04 -13.33
N ILE A 140 -1.86 4.48 -14.27
CA ILE A 140 -2.73 3.62 -15.08
C ILE A 140 -2.34 3.74 -16.56
N VAL A 141 -2.21 2.60 -17.23
CA VAL A 141 -2.06 2.55 -18.70
C VAL A 141 -3.13 1.65 -19.31
N THR A 142 -3.58 1.98 -20.52
CA THR A 142 -4.51 1.12 -21.28
C THR A 142 -3.79 0.56 -22.49
N LEU A 143 -3.86 -0.76 -22.67
CA LEU A 143 -3.16 -1.52 -23.71
C LEU A 143 -4.17 -2.31 -24.55
N SER A 144 -3.90 -2.45 -25.84
CA SER A 144 -4.60 -3.44 -26.67
C SER A 144 -4.24 -4.87 -26.22
N PRO A 145 -4.97 -5.91 -26.68
CA PRO A 145 -4.60 -7.30 -26.43
C PRO A 145 -3.18 -7.68 -26.88
N ASP A 146 -2.67 -6.99 -27.90
CA ASP A 146 -1.32 -7.19 -28.44
C ASP A 146 -0.26 -6.33 -27.73
N GLY A 147 -0.63 -5.67 -26.63
CA GLY A 147 0.29 -4.85 -25.81
C GLY A 147 0.55 -3.45 -26.34
N VAL A 148 -0.20 -2.98 -27.34
CA VAL A 148 -0.01 -1.63 -27.92
C VAL A 148 -0.69 -0.58 -27.03
N PRO A 149 0.02 0.44 -26.52
CA PRO A 149 -0.60 1.48 -25.71
C PRO A 149 -1.65 2.29 -26.47
N ARG A 150 -2.80 2.51 -25.83
CA ARG A 150 -3.83 3.46 -26.27
C ARG A 150 -3.36 4.89 -25.99
N ARG A 151 -3.59 5.81 -26.93
CA ARG A 151 -3.03 7.17 -26.91
C ARG A 151 -4.06 8.27 -27.18
N GLY A 152 -5.34 7.91 -27.25
CA GLY A 152 -6.44 8.87 -27.35
C GLY A 152 -6.44 9.83 -26.18
N SER A 153 -6.99 11.02 -26.39
CA SER A 153 -7.08 12.02 -25.33
C SER A 153 -7.80 11.44 -24.10
N PRO A 154 -7.29 11.66 -22.88
CA PRO A 154 -7.93 11.14 -21.67
C PRO A 154 -9.33 11.73 -21.48
N ARG A 155 -10.30 10.89 -21.16
CA ARG A 155 -11.67 11.28 -20.80
C ARG A 155 -12.06 10.67 -19.45
N PRO A 156 -12.84 11.38 -18.62
CA PRO A 156 -13.32 10.82 -17.36
C PRO A 156 -14.32 9.69 -17.61
N HIS A 157 -14.16 8.60 -16.87
CA HIS A 157 -15.04 7.43 -16.91
C HIS A 157 -15.42 6.99 -15.50
N THR A 158 -16.68 6.61 -15.30
CA THR A 158 -17.06 5.84 -14.11
C THR A 158 -16.69 4.38 -14.33
N VAL A 159 -15.84 3.83 -13.47
CA VAL A 159 -15.29 2.48 -13.64
C VAL A 159 -15.89 1.53 -12.61
N PHE A 160 -16.40 0.41 -13.09
CA PHE A 160 -17.03 -0.66 -12.31
C PHE A 160 -16.22 -1.95 -12.39
N GLY A 161 -16.31 -2.75 -11.33
CA GLY A 161 -15.93 -4.16 -11.37
C GLY A 161 -17.03 -5.04 -11.97
N PRO A 162 -16.83 -6.37 -11.95
CA PRO A 162 -17.67 -7.31 -12.67
C PRO A 162 -18.89 -7.82 -11.90
N THR A 163 -18.99 -7.51 -10.60
CA THR A 163 -20.00 -8.12 -9.73
C THR A 163 -21.39 -7.50 -9.94
N CYS A 164 -22.43 -8.14 -9.41
CA CYS A 164 -23.81 -7.61 -9.48
C CYS A 164 -24.10 -6.54 -8.41
N ASP A 165 -23.10 -6.18 -7.60
CA ASP A 165 -23.22 -5.19 -6.56
C ASP A 165 -22.89 -3.79 -7.10
N SER A 166 -23.80 -2.83 -6.89
CA SER A 166 -23.60 -1.44 -7.31
C SER A 166 -22.47 -0.72 -6.56
N LEU A 167 -22.03 -1.27 -5.43
CA LEU A 167 -20.85 -0.79 -4.72
C LEU A 167 -19.55 -1.18 -5.41
N ASP A 168 -19.55 -2.14 -6.33
CA ASP A 168 -18.37 -2.55 -7.11
C ASP A 168 -18.01 -1.53 -8.18
N ARG A 169 -17.61 -0.36 -7.67
CA ARG A 169 -17.32 0.86 -8.40
C ARG A 169 -16.08 1.49 -7.79
N LEU A 170 -15.14 1.87 -8.64
CA LEU A 170 -13.96 2.61 -8.20
C LEU A 170 -14.35 4.05 -7.81
N PRO A 171 -13.68 4.65 -6.81
CA PRO A 171 -14.02 5.99 -6.34
C PRO A 171 -13.84 7.04 -7.44
N GLY A 172 -14.82 7.93 -7.58
CA GLY A 172 -14.78 9.04 -8.53
C GLY A 172 -14.83 8.59 -10.00
N GLU A 173 -14.11 9.34 -10.84
CA GLU A 173 -13.91 9.05 -12.26
C GLU A 173 -12.43 8.85 -12.52
N ILE A 174 -12.10 7.95 -13.46
CA ILE A 174 -10.73 7.68 -13.89
C ILE A 174 -10.59 8.20 -15.32
N ALA A 175 -9.51 8.94 -15.58
CA ALA A 175 -9.18 9.43 -16.91
C ALA A 175 -8.60 8.28 -17.75
N LEU A 176 -9.35 7.78 -18.73
CA LEU A 176 -8.92 6.70 -19.63
C LEU A 176 -8.88 7.19 -21.09
N PRO A 177 -8.04 6.58 -21.96
CA PRO A 177 -7.91 6.99 -23.35
C PRO A 177 -9.22 6.86 -24.14
N SER A 178 -9.57 7.90 -24.90
CA SER A 178 -10.82 7.91 -25.70
C SER A 178 -10.85 6.94 -26.88
N ASP A 179 -9.71 6.35 -27.24
CA ASP A 179 -9.56 5.32 -28.27
C ASP A 179 -9.56 3.88 -27.71
N MET A 180 -9.84 3.71 -26.41
CA MET A 180 -10.00 2.38 -25.82
C MET A 180 -11.25 1.67 -26.37
N VAL A 181 -11.18 0.35 -26.47
CA VAL A 181 -12.29 -0.50 -26.92
C VAL A 181 -12.52 -1.67 -25.96
N GLU A 182 -13.68 -2.31 -26.07
CA GLU A 182 -13.94 -3.55 -25.36
C GLU A 182 -12.88 -4.61 -25.71
N GLY A 183 -12.40 -5.32 -24.69
CA GLY A 183 -11.34 -6.30 -24.82
C GLY A 183 -9.93 -5.79 -24.58
N ASP A 184 -9.70 -4.47 -24.58
CA ASP A 184 -8.45 -3.85 -24.11
C ASP A 184 -8.21 -4.11 -22.62
N TYR A 185 -6.97 -3.87 -22.18
CA TYR A 185 -6.53 -4.04 -20.80
C TYR A 185 -6.28 -2.70 -20.14
N VAL A 186 -6.78 -2.51 -18.91
CA VAL A 186 -6.40 -1.42 -18.01
C VAL A 186 -5.42 -1.98 -16.99
N ILE A 187 -4.21 -1.45 -16.99
CA ILE A 187 -3.12 -1.88 -16.11
C ILE A 187 -2.94 -0.85 -15.01
N PHE A 188 -3.06 -1.29 -13.76
CA PHE A 188 -2.83 -0.51 -12.56
C PHE A 188 -1.46 -0.86 -11.98
N ALA A 189 -0.52 0.07 -11.99
CA ALA A 189 0.79 -0.15 -11.38
C ALA A 189 0.72 -0.15 -9.84
N GLY A 190 1.73 -0.73 -9.18
CA GLY A 190 1.88 -0.64 -7.73
C GLY A 190 0.86 -1.49 -6.95
N GLN A 191 0.36 -2.59 -7.53
CA GLN A 191 -0.72 -3.42 -6.98
C GLN A 191 -0.22 -4.74 -6.33
N GLY A 192 1.03 -4.79 -5.87
CA GLY A 192 1.54 -6.00 -5.19
C GLY A 192 1.14 -6.14 -3.72
N ALA A 193 0.71 -5.06 -3.07
CA ALA A 193 0.37 -5.05 -1.65
C ALA A 193 -1.13 -4.99 -1.44
N TYR A 194 -1.68 -5.88 -0.61
CA TYR A 194 -3.10 -5.90 -0.22
C TYR A 194 -4.08 -5.90 -1.40
N SER A 195 -3.66 -6.52 -2.51
CA SER A 195 -4.46 -6.76 -3.72
C SER A 195 -4.90 -8.23 -3.74
N SER A 196 -4.11 -9.12 -4.32
CA SER A 196 -4.41 -10.57 -4.34
C SER A 196 -4.61 -11.19 -2.95
N ALA A 197 -3.96 -10.64 -1.93
CA ALA A 197 -4.08 -11.09 -0.54
C ALA A 197 -5.46 -10.83 0.10
N THR A 198 -6.23 -9.88 -0.43
CA THR A 198 -7.57 -9.49 0.07
C THR A 198 -8.68 -9.82 -0.92
N ALA A 199 -8.34 -10.32 -2.11
CA ALA A 199 -9.30 -10.71 -3.12
C ALA A 199 -10.21 -11.86 -2.66
N THR A 200 -11.50 -11.73 -2.95
CA THR A 200 -12.53 -12.72 -2.62
C THR A 200 -13.02 -13.42 -3.89
N ARG A 201 -13.83 -14.47 -3.73
CA ARG A 201 -14.55 -15.12 -4.85
C ARG A 201 -16.02 -14.70 -4.98
N PHE A 202 -16.33 -13.47 -4.57
CA PHE A 202 -17.69 -12.95 -4.62
C PHE A 202 -18.25 -12.93 -6.07
N ASN A 203 -19.54 -13.28 -6.22
CA ASN A 203 -20.20 -13.56 -7.51
C ASN A 203 -19.47 -14.55 -8.45
N GLY A 204 -18.51 -15.34 -7.94
CA GLY A 204 -17.71 -16.27 -8.75
C GLY A 204 -16.55 -15.62 -9.51
N TYR A 205 -16.32 -14.31 -9.35
CA TYR A 205 -15.14 -13.61 -9.87
C TYR A 205 -13.93 -13.75 -8.94
N GLY A 206 -12.79 -13.13 -9.25
CA GLY A 206 -11.61 -13.09 -8.36
C GLY A 206 -10.56 -14.19 -8.59
N ARG A 207 -10.64 -14.94 -9.70
CA ARG A 207 -9.49 -15.74 -10.14
C ARG A 207 -8.40 -14.79 -10.67
N ILE A 208 -7.22 -14.85 -10.04
CA ILE A 208 -6.03 -14.09 -10.46
C ILE A 208 -5.01 -15.09 -11.01
N ASP A 209 -4.62 -14.90 -12.26
CA ASP A 209 -3.48 -15.60 -12.84
C ASP A 209 -2.24 -14.71 -12.67
N GLN A 210 -1.16 -15.26 -12.11
CA GLN A 210 0.09 -14.54 -11.86
C GLN A 210 1.13 -14.93 -12.93
N ALA A 211 1.70 -13.92 -13.57
CA ALA A 211 2.84 -14.07 -14.46
C ALA A 211 4.03 -13.33 -13.85
N THR A 212 5.16 -14.02 -13.70
CA THR A 212 6.41 -13.44 -13.22
C THR A 212 7.34 -13.21 -14.40
N VAL A 213 7.88 -12.00 -14.50
CA VAL A 213 8.91 -11.64 -15.49
C VAL A 213 10.21 -11.41 -14.74
N GLN A 214 11.32 -11.90 -15.29
CA GLN A 214 12.64 -11.82 -14.64
C GLN A 214 13.36 -10.49 -14.93
N SER A 215 13.10 -9.89 -16.09
CA SER A 215 13.50 -8.53 -16.47
C SER A 215 12.45 -7.92 -17.41
N LEU A 216 12.33 -6.60 -17.38
CA LEU A 216 11.72 -5.81 -18.45
C LEU A 216 12.89 -5.27 -19.25
N ASP A 217 13.27 -5.97 -20.32
CA ASP A 217 14.33 -5.54 -21.23
C ASP A 217 13.97 -4.21 -21.94
#